data_AF-A0AAN9TU87-F1
#
_entry.id   AF-A0AAN9TU87-F1
#
_cell.length_a   1.000
_cell.length_b   1.000
_cell.length_c   1.000
_cell.angle_alpha   90.00
_cell.angle_beta   90.00
_cell.angle_gamma   90.00
#
_symmetry.space_group_name_H-M   'P 1'
#
loop_
_entity.id
_entity.type
_entity.pdbx_description
1 polymer ?
#
loop_
_entity_poly.entity_id
_entity_poly.type
_entity_poly.pdbx_seq_one_letter_code
_entity_poly.pdbx_strand_id
1 'polypeptide(L)'
;MDSSNSKEFNSNQEESKEDDKNSPWYETGTLRPWMAAGKAEEFLVDQGGQNKTPVECCPSTKVYSEPVGGVTRDDIYVKLYKGEIPQYFHEISCNPEILHQPCLFMERRMHNRSRCVQNYSYSYAVVLLPESSVSGFPEHKFSPIFSNETNRYILTHIKIRSGCSCEVRSDRPQKYKKKKKT
;
A
#
# COMPACT_ATOMS: atom_id res chain seq x y z
N MET A 1 -66.04 -5.04 -10.13
CA MET A 1 -66.18 -6.47 -10.46
C MET A 1 -64.76 -6.94 -10.76
N ASP A 2 -64.02 -7.61 -9.88
CA ASP A 2 -64.38 -8.35 -8.68
C ASP A 2 -63.26 -8.32 -7.63
N SER A 3 -63.68 -8.42 -6.38
CA SER A 3 -62.89 -8.66 -5.18
C SER A 3 -62.58 -10.16 -5.02
N SER A 4 -61.50 -10.46 -4.27
CA SER A 4 -61.31 -11.57 -3.28
C SER A 4 -59.88 -12.13 -3.40
N ASN A 5 -58.92 -11.89 -2.50
CA ASN A 5 -58.81 -12.13 -1.06
C ASN A 5 -58.35 -13.56 -0.67
N SER A 6 -57.42 -13.59 0.29
CA SER A 6 -57.00 -14.68 1.21
C SER A 6 -55.90 -15.67 0.76
N LYS A 7 -54.70 -15.57 1.33
CA LYS A 7 -54.34 -16.33 2.56
C LYS A 7 -52.94 -15.97 3.07
N GLU A 8 -52.90 -15.69 4.36
CA GLU A 8 -51.73 -15.55 5.21
C GLU A 8 -50.89 -16.83 5.23
N PHE A 9 -49.56 -16.67 5.27
CA PHE A 9 -48.72 -17.58 6.03
C PHE A 9 -47.68 -16.77 6.79
N ASN A 10 -47.82 -16.82 8.11
CA ASN A 10 -47.03 -16.12 9.10
C ASN A 10 -45.89 -17.06 9.51
N SER A 11 -44.64 -16.63 9.39
CA SER A 11 -43.53 -17.27 10.10
C SER A 11 -42.56 -16.20 10.55
N ASN A 12 -42.75 -15.80 11.80
CA ASN A 12 -41.76 -15.09 12.60
C ASN A 12 -40.48 -15.91 12.63
N GLN A 13 -39.38 -15.31 12.18
CA GLN A 13 -38.06 -15.62 12.68
C GLN A 13 -37.41 -14.30 13.04
N GLU A 14 -37.36 -14.07 14.36
CA GLU A 14 -36.54 -13.07 15.01
C GLU A 14 -35.09 -13.33 14.61
N GLU A 15 -34.56 -12.52 13.71
CA GLU A 15 -33.12 -12.37 13.54
C GLU A 15 -32.76 -11.02 14.14
N SER A 16 -32.36 -11.10 15.41
CA SER A 16 -31.73 -10.03 16.17
C SER A 16 -30.58 -9.44 15.34
N LYS A 17 -30.82 -8.24 14.78
CA LYS A 17 -29.76 -7.30 14.42
C LYS A 17 -29.08 -6.87 15.71
N GLU A 18 -28.23 -7.74 16.21
CA GLU A 18 -27.28 -7.41 17.25
C GLU A 18 -26.30 -6.39 16.64
N ASP A 19 -26.23 -5.26 17.31
CA ASP A 19 -25.44 -4.09 16.95
C ASP A 19 -23.96 -4.45 16.79
N ASP A 20 -23.53 -4.71 15.56
CA ASP A 20 -22.11 -4.81 15.20
C ASP A 20 -21.48 -3.40 15.08
N LYS A 21 -21.69 -2.59 16.12
CA LYS A 21 -21.20 -1.21 16.26
C LYS A 21 -19.95 -1.08 17.12
N ASN A 22 -19.23 -2.18 17.34
CA ASN A 22 -18.06 -2.19 18.21
C ASN A 22 -16.73 -2.45 17.50
N SER A 23 -16.64 -2.16 16.18
CA SER A 23 -15.34 -2.02 15.52
C SER A 23 -14.74 -0.64 15.85
N PRO A 24 -13.57 -0.55 16.53
CA PRO A 24 -12.93 0.73 16.91
C PRO A 24 -12.47 1.61 15.73
N TRP A 25 -12.76 1.19 14.49
CA TRP A 25 -12.15 1.72 13.27
C TRP A 25 -13.09 2.54 12.40
N TYR A 26 -14.36 2.74 12.82
CA TYR A 26 -15.28 3.60 12.08
C TYR A 26 -15.90 4.69 12.98
N GLU A 27 -15.23 5.83 13.07
CA GLU A 27 -15.94 7.11 13.20
C GLU A 27 -15.49 8.02 12.05
N THR A 28 -16.29 7.95 10.99
CA THR A 28 -16.69 9.08 10.14
C THR A 28 -15.63 10.15 9.88
N GLY A 29 -14.95 10.06 8.74
CA GLY A 29 -14.62 11.21 7.87
C GLY A 29 -13.88 12.41 8.47
N THR A 30 -13.38 12.31 9.70
CA THR A 30 -12.83 13.40 10.47
C THR A 30 -11.47 12.95 10.93
N LEU A 31 -10.44 13.67 10.49
CA LEU A 31 -9.07 13.61 11.00
C LEU A 31 -9.07 13.16 12.45
N ARG A 32 -8.49 11.98 12.77
CA ARG A 32 -8.39 11.50 14.15
C ARG A 32 -7.98 12.68 15.02
N PRO A 33 -8.85 13.16 15.94
CA PRO A 33 -8.46 14.20 16.87
C PRO A 33 -7.21 13.70 17.57
N TRP A 34 -6.19 14.57 17.68
CA TRP A 34 -5.01 14.32 18.49
C TRP A 34 -5.38 13.48 19.71
N MET A 35 -4.84 12.27 19.82
CA MET A 35 -5.20 11.38 20.91
C MET A 35 -4.77 12.07 22.22
N ALA A 36 -5.72 12.34 23.10
CA ALA A 36 -5.41 12.74 24.47
C ALA A 36 -4.47 11.68 25.07
N ALA A 37 -3.55 12.07 25.96
CA ALA A 37 -2.48 11.19 26.45
C ALA A 37 -2.99 9.82 26.94
N GLY A 38 -4.13 9.78 27.65
CA GLY A 38 -4.76 8.52 28.08
C GLY A 38 -5.23 7.62 26.94
N LYS A 39 -5.77 8.19 25.84
CA LYS A 39 -6.18 7.42 24.65
C LYS A 39 -4.99 6.90 23.85
N ALA A 40 -3.86 7.61 23.89
CA ALA A 40 -2.64 7.17 23.24
C ALA A 40 -2.04 5.94 23.94
N GLU A 41 -2.10 5.88 25.28
CA GLU A 41 -1.60 4.73 26.04
C GLU A 41 -2.46 3.48 25.87
N GLU A 42 -3.80 3.64 25.86
CA GLU A 42 -4.73 2.55 25.54
C GLU A 42 -4.49 1.98 24.13
N PHE A 43 -4.26 2.85 23.14
CA PHE A 43 -3.90 2.44 21.77
C PHE A 43 -2.58 1.67 21.71
N LEU A 44 -1.57 2.09 22.49
CA LEU A 44 -0.29 1.37 22.55
C LEU A 44 -0.44 -0.03 23.15
N VAL A 45 -1.32 -0.20 24.14
CA VAL A 45 -1.61 -1.50 24.74
C VAL A 45 -2.36 -2.41 23.76
N ASP A 46 -3.35 -1.86 23.06
CA ASP A 46 -4.11 -2.59 22.02
C ASP A 46 -3.20 -3.06 20.88
N GLN A 47 -2.40 -2.16 20.30
CA GLN A 47 -1.55 -2.46 19.14
C GLN A 47 -0.26 -3.19 19.50
N GLY A 48 0.32 -2.93 20.68
CA GLY A 48 1.53 -3.59 21.15
C GLY A 48 1.28 -5.02 21.66
N GLY A 49 0.01 -5.37 21.91
CA GLY A 49 -0.41 -6.67 22.40
C GLY A 49 0.23 -7.08 23.74
N GLN A 50 0.03 -8.33 24.13
CA GLN A 50 0.58 -8.87 25.39
C GLN A 50 2.12 -8.83 25.45
N ASN A 51 2.77 -8.88 24.28
CA ASN A 51 4.22 -8.87 24.15
C ASN A 51 4.84 -7.45 24.20
N LYS A 52 4.02 -6.40 24.34
CA LYS A 52 4.45 -4.98 24.38
C LYS A 52 5.40 -4.64 23.23
N THR A 53 5.10 -5.15 22.03
CA THR A 53 5.96 -4.89 20.86
C THR A 53 5.93 -3.41 20.51
N PRO A 54 7.05 -2.83 20.04
CA PRO A 54 7.07 -1.44 19.59
C PRO A 54 5.99 -1.20 18.52
N VAL A 55 5.19 -0.16 18.70
CA VAL A 55 4.14 0.22 17.73
C VAL A 55 4.76 1.12 16.66
N GLU A 56 4.51 0.80 15.39
CA GLU A 56 4.95 1.62 14.26
C GLU A 56 4.07 2.87 14.10
N CYS A 57 4.65 4.00 13.76
CA CYS A 57 3.90 5.24 13.50
C CYS A 57 3.00 5.14 12.24
N CYS A 58 3.42 4.30 11.28
CA CYS A 58 2.70 3.97 10.07
C CYS A 58 2.72 2.45 9.92
N PRO A 59 1.78 1.72 10.55
CA PRO A 59 1.76 0.26 10.53
C PRO A 59 1.72 -0.32 9.11
N SER A 60 2.46 -1.40 8.92
CA SER A 60 2.59 -2.10 7.65
C SER A 60 2.23 -3.57 7.74
N THR A 61 1.82 -4.15 6.62
CA THR A 61 1.47 -5.57 6.50
C THR A 61 2.45 -6.25 5.56
N LYS A 62 2.97 -7.40 5.99
CA LYS A 62 3.83 -8.25 5.16
C LYS A 62 2.96 -9.12 4.26
N VAL A 63 3.27 -9.14 2.97
CA VAL A 63 2.49 -9.84 1.95
C VAL A 63 3.45 -10.61 1.05
N TYR A 64 3.10 -11.85 0.73
CA TYR A 64 3.76 -12.62 -0.32
C TYR A 64 3.02 -12.37 -1.62
N SER A 65 3.73 -11.93 -2.66
CA SER A 65 3.13 -11.62 -3.95
C SER A 65 3.79 -12.42 -5.08
N GLU A 66 2.97 -12.92 -6.00
CA GLU A 66 3.38 -13.55 -7.25
C GLU A 66 2.92 -12.67 -8.43
N PRO A 67 3.58 -11.53 -8.67
CA PRO A 67 3.14 -10.57 -9.67
C PRO A 67 3.41 -11.08 -11.08
N VAL A 68 2.47 -10.83 -11.99
CA VAL A 68 2.61 -11.17 -13.42
C VAL A 68 3.61 -10.24 -14.13
N GLY A 69 3.77 -9.03 -13.63
CA GLY A 69 4.62 -7.99 -14.21
C GLY A 69 5.14 -7.05 -13.14
N GLY A 70 6.12 -6.23 -13.50
CA GLY A 70 6.80 -5.32 -12.58
C GLY A 70 7.30 -4.09 -13.32
N VAL A 71 7.70 -3.08 -12.56
CA VAL A 71 8.26 -1.84 -13.10
C VAL A 71 9.76 -1.85 -12.83
N THR A 72 10.57 -1.64 -13.86
CA THR A 72 12.04 -1.59 -13.73
C THR A 72 12.52 -0.29 -13.09
N ARG A 73 13.83 -0.15 -12.84
CA ARG A 73 14.43 1.11 -12.37
C ARG A 73 14.24 2.28 -13.35
N ASP A 74 14.12 1.96 -14.63
CA ASP A 74 13.91 2.95 -15.69
C ASP A 74 12.42 3.27 -15.91
N ASP A 75 11.57 2.91 -14.94
CA ASP A 75 10.11 3.06 -14.97
C ASP A 75 9.41 2.35 -16.15
N ILE A 76 10.07 1.35 -16.74
CA ILE A 76 9.50 0.53 -17.82
C ILE A 76 8.78 -0.68 -17.22
N TYR A 77 7.54 -0.89 -17.63
CA TYR A 77 6.77 -2.09 -17.27
C TYR A 77 7.29 -3.31 -18.05
N VAL A 78 7.51 -4.40 -17.34
CA VAL A 78 8.03 -5.66 -17.89
C VAL A 78 7.21 -6.84 -17.37
N LYS A 79 7.09 -7.87 -18.20
CA LYS A 79 6.42 -9.12 -17.83
C LYS A 79 7.42 -10.02 -17.11
N LEU A 80 7.06 -10.55 -15.94
CA LEU A 80 7.90 -11.50 -15.23
C LEU A 80 7.86 -12.87 -15.91
N TYR A 81 8.96 -13.59 -15.83
CA TYR A 81 9.01 -14.99 -16.25
C TYR A 81 8.04 -15.83 -15.41
N LYS A 82 7.21 -16.60 -16.10
CA LYS A 82 6.30 -17.59 -15.54
C LYS A 82 6.67 -18.95 -16.11
N GLY A 83 7.49 -19.70 -15.38
CA GLY A 83 7.88 -21.06 -15.73
C GLY A 83 7.45 -22.06 -14.67
N GLU A 84 8.19 -23.17 -14.59
CA GLU A 84 7.97 -24.23 -13.59
C GLU A 84 8.16 -23.74 -12.15
N ILE A 85 9.11 -22.82 -11.95
CA ILE A 85 9.37 -22.20 -10.65
C ILE A 85 8.76 -20.79 -10.65
N PRO A 86 7.70 -20.53 -9.86
CA PRO A 86 7.12 -19.21 -9.75
C PRO A 86 8.08 -18.25 -9.02
N GLN A 87 8.04 -16.98 -9.40
CA GLN A 87 8.78 -15.92 -8.71
C GLN A 87 7.87 -15.27 -7.67
N TYR A 88 8.22 -15.42 -6.39
CA TYR A 88 7.53 -14.77 -5.29
C TYR A 88 8.38 -13.65 -4.70
N PHE A 89 7.73 -12.58 -4.25
CA PHE A 89 8.36 -11.44 -3.60
C PHE A 89 7.75 -11.22 -2.23
N HIS A 90 8.64 -10.96 -1.27
CA HIS A 90 8.27 -10.54 0.07
C HIS A 90 8.07 -9.03 0.05
N GLU A 91 6.81 -8.61 0.04
CA GLU A 91 6.45 -7.21 0.04
C GLU A 91 6.00 -6.75 1.43
N ILE A 92 6.27 -5.48 1.72
CA ILE A 92 5.76 -4.81 2.92
C ILE A 92 4.93 -3.62 2.44
N SER A 93 3.61 -3.76 2.56
CA SER A 93 2.65 -2.74 2.15
C SER A 93 2.22 -1.89 3.35
N CYS A 94 2.01 -0.59 3.16
CA CYS A 94 1.25 0.21 4.11
C CYS A 94 -0.11 -0.45 4.35
N ASN A 95 -0.58 -0.43 5.60
CA ASN A 95 -1.97 -0.76 5.87
C ASN A 95 -2.87 0.23 5.08
N PRO A 96 -3.87 -0.26 4.33
CA PRO A 96 -4.69 0.59 3.45
C PRO A 96 -5.43 1.70 4.21
N GLU A 97 -5.78 1.49 5.47
CA GLU A 97 -6.52 2.46 6.28
C GLU A 97 -5.66 3.67 6.69
N ILE A 98 -4.35 3.47 6.82
CA ILE A 98 -3.41 4.53 7.21
C ILE A 98 -2.76 5.22 6.02
N LEU A 99 -2.88 4.65 4.81
CA LEU A 99 -2.19 5.17 3.64
C LEU A 99 -2.68 6.60 3.37
N HIS A 100 -1.74 7.53 3.24
CA HIS A 100 -2.01 8.97 3.12
C HIS A 100 -2.73 9.62 4.30
N GLN A 101 -2.82 8.95 5.44
CA GLN A 101 -3.27 9.55 6.69
C GLN A 101 -2.11 10.24 7.43
N PRO A 102 -2.40 11.23 8.29
CA PRO A 102 -1.43 11.75 9.26
C PRO A 102 -0.76 10.62 10.04
N CYS A 103 0.56 10.70 10.21
CA CYS A 103 1.27 9.66 10.94
C CYS A 103 0.91 9.70 12.43
N LEU A 104 0.83 8.51 13.03
CA LEU A 104 0.57 8.36 14.45
C LEU A 104 1.72 8.96 15.28
N PHE A 105 1.40 9.44 16.47
CA PHE A 105 2.35 9.96 17.47
C PHE A 105 3.16 11.20 17.06
N MET A 106 2.87 11.82 15.91
CA MET A 106 3.53 13.04 15.47
C MET A 106 3.16 14.25 16.33
N GLU A 107 4.07 15.23 16.47
CA GLU A 107 3.83 16.49 17.17
C GLU A 107 2.68 17.31 16.54
N ARG A 108 1.91 18.07 17.33
CA ARG A 108 0.62 18.67 16.91
C ARG A 108 0.75 19.60 15.73
N ARG A 109 1.87 20.32 15.68
CA ARG A 109 2.20 21.27 14.62
C ARG A 109 2.62 20.59 13.31
N MET A 110 3.08 19.34 13.39
CA MET A 110 3.55 18.54 12.27
C MET A 110 2.50 17.51 11.81
N HIS A 111 1.57 17.11 12.67
CA HIS A 111 0.57 16.05 12.39
C HIS A 111 -0.19 16.31 11.09
N ASN A 112 -0.72 17.52 10.89
CA ASN A 112 -1.49 17.82 9.68
C ASN A 112 -0.61 17.91 8.42
N ARG A 113 0.72 18.00 8.58
CA ARG A 113 1.73 18.03 7.51
C ARG A 113 2.45 16.70 7.31
N SER A 114 2.16 15.71 8.16
CA SER A 114 2.74 14.38 8.07
C SER A 114 1.82 13.46 7.28
N ARG A 115 2.36 12.51 6.53
CA ARG A 115 1.59 11.52 5.78
C ARG A 115 2.31 10.18 5.81
N CYS A 116 1.56 9.10 6.03
CA CYS A 116 2.07 7.75 5.81
C CYS A 116 2.12 7.46 4.30
N VAL A 117 3.28 7.08 3.80
CA VAL A 117 3.56 6.87 2.37
C VAL A 117 4.20 5.49 2.16
N GLN A 118 3.81 4.85 1.07
CA GLN A 118 4.38 3.57 0.65
C GLN A 118 5.81 3.77 0.15
N ASN A 119 6.75 3.08 0.79
CA ASN A 119 8.12 3.00 0.32
C ASN A 119 8.30 1.82 -0.63
N TYR A 120 9.23 2.02 -1.55
CA TYR A 120 9.60 1.01 -2.54
C TYR A 120 11.10 0.77 -2.50
N SER A 121 11.47 -0.47 -2.78
CA SER A 121 12.86 -0.87 -3.01
C SER A 121 12.94 -1.63 -4.33
N TYR A 122 14.12 -2.12 -4.67
CA TYR A 122 14.34 -2.86 -5.89
C TYR A 122 14.84 -4.27 -5.57
N SER A 123 14.19 -5.27 -6.16
CA SER A 123 14.62 -6.67 -6.08
C SER A 123 14.91 -7.21 -7.47
N TYR A 124 15.79 -8.21 -7.54
CA TYR A 124 16.06 -8.91 -8.79
C TYR A 124 14.85 -9.76 -9.21
N ALA A 125 14.53 -9.73 -10.49
CA ALA A 125 13.53 -10.59 -11.12
C ALA A 125 13.97 -10.98 -12.52
N VAL A 126 13.59 -12.20 -12.92
CA VAL A 126 13.69 -12.67 -14.29
C VAL A 126 12.49 -12.14 -15.07
N VAL A 127 12.75 -11.40 -16.13
CA VAL A 127 11.72 -10.74 -16.93
C VAL A 127 11.88 -11.09 -18.41
N LEU A 128 10.77 -11.08 -19.12
CA LEU A 128 10.74 -11.19 -20.56
C LEU A 128 11.30 -9.90 -21.17
N LEU A 129 12.31 -10.03 -22.02
CA LEU A 129 12.83 -8.91 -22.78
C LEU A 129 11.77 -8.47 -23.79
N PRO A 130 11.33 -7.20 -23.75
CA PRO A 130 10.37 -6.72 -24.73
C PRO A 130 10.95 -6.83 -26.14
N GLU A 131 10.08 -7.09 -27.12
CA GLU A 131 10.47 -6.97 -28.52
C GLU A 131 10.97 -5.54 -28.80
N SER A 132 11.87 -5.39 -29.77
CA SER A 132 12.65 -4.19 -30.09
C SER A 132 11.83 -2.93 -30.43
N SER A 133 10.50 -3.01 -30.31
CA SER A 133 9.52 -1.94 -30.51
C SER A 133 9.26 -1.08 -29.28
N VAL A 134 9.74 -1.46 -28.08
CA VAL A 134 9.59 -0.61 -26.88
C VAL A 134 10.69 0.46 -26.86
N SER A 135 10.34 1.65 -27.35
CA SER A 135 11.19 2.85 -27.28
C SER A 135 11.62 3.13 -25.83
N GLY A 136 12.91 2.93 -25.53
CA GLY A 136 13.48 3.20 -24.21
C GLY A 136 14.15 1.99 -23.54
N PHE A 137 13.98 0.77 -24.07
CA PHE A 137 14.74 -0.38 -23.58
C PHE A 137 16.14 -0.38 -24.22
N PRO A 138 17.24 -0.22 -23.46
CA PRO A 138 18.58 -0.26 -24.04
C PRO A 138 18.96 -1.71 -24.34
N GLU A 139 18.61 -2.20 -25.54
CA GLU A 139 18.90 -3.57 -26.00
C GLU A 139 20.38 -3.95 -25.85
N HIS A 140 21.29 -2.97 -25.97
CA HIS A 140 22.74 -3.20 -25.86
C HIS A 140 23.27 -3.34 -24.42
N LYS A 141 22.45 -3.11 -23.39
CA LYS A 141 22.89 -3.20 -21.99
C LYS A 141 22.58 -4.55 -21.33
N PHE A 142 21.77 -5.39 -21.95
CA PHE A 142 21.26 -6.59 -21.32
C PHE A 142 21.50 -7.84 -22.17
N SER A 143 22.38 -8.71 -21.71
CA SER A 143 22.57 -10.04 -22.27
C SER A 143 21.49 -10.98 -21.73
N PRO A 144 20.81 -11.77 -22.59
CA PRO A 144 19.84 -12.76 -22.13
C PRO A 144 20.53 -13.81 -21.25
N ILE A 145 19.91 -14.14 -20.12
CA ILE A 145 20.38 -15.19 -19.22
C ILE A 145 19.97 -16.58 -19.73
N PHE A 146 18.80 -16.67 -20.38
CA PHE A 146 18.36 -17.83 -21.13
C PHE A 146 17.34 -17.39 -22.18
N SER A 147 17.11 -18.24 -23.18
CA SER A 147 16.17 -17.97 -24.26
C SER A 147 15.42 -19.25 -24.62
N ASN A 148 14.14 -19.11 -24.93
CA ASN A 148 13.34 -20.13 -25.60
C ASN A 148 13.17 -19.72 -27.07
N GLU A 149 12.56 -20.58 -27.89
CA GLU A 149 12.41 -20.37 -29.35
C GLU A 149 11.84 -18.99 -29.73
N THR A 150 11.00 -18.41 -28.87
CA THR A 150 10.29 -17.13 -29.12
C THR A 150 10.59 -16.04 -28.09
N ASN A 151 11.24 -16.36 -26.97
CA ASN A 151 11.30 -15.45 -25.82
C ASN A 151 12.71 -15.39 -25.25
N ARG A 152 13.23 -14.17 -25.07
CA ARG A 152 14.51 -13.92 -24.40
C ARG A 152 14.26 -13.41 -22.99
N TYR A 153 14.94 -13.97 -22.00
CA TYR A 153 14.79 -13.59 -20.61
C TYR A 153 16.05 -12.92 -20.08
N ILE A 154 15.87 -11.86 -19.30
CA ILE A 154 16.97 -11.13 -18.65
C ILE A 154 16.73 -11.04 -17.14
N LEU A 155 17.83 -10.89 -16.39
CA LEU A 155 17.77 -10.56 -14.97
C LEU A 155 17.84 -9.04 -14.82
N THR A 156 16.83 -8.44 -14.19
CA THR A 156 16.83 -6.99 -13.92
C THR A 156 16.23 -6.70 -12.56
N HIS A 157 16.31 -5.44 -12.14
CA HIS A 157 15.67 -4.96 -10.93
C HIS A 157 14.24 -4.51 -11.21
N ILE A 158 13.29 -5.01 -10.43
CA ILE A 158 11.92 -4.51 -10.39
C ILE A 158 11.64 -3.79 -9.06
N LYS A 159 10.75 -2.81 -9.12
CA LYS A 159 10.25 -2.05 -7.98
C LYS A 159 9.26 -2.90 -7.19
N ILE A 160 9.53 -3.09 -5.90
CA ILE A 160 8.70 -3.84 -4.96
C ILE A 160 8.35 -2.99 -3.74
N ARG A 161 7.22 -3.26 -3.09
CA ARG A 161 6.82 -2.56 -1.86
C ARG A 161 7.70 -3.00 -0.69
N SER A 162 8.38 -2.05 -0.05
CA SER A 162 9.41 -2.34 0.96
C SER A 162 9.10 -1.85 2.37
N GLY A 163 8.03 -1.08 2.56
CA GLY A 163 7.62 -0.60 3.87
C GLY A 163 6.65 0.57 3.80
N CYS A 164 6.24 1.04 4.97
CA CYS A 164 5.49 2.28 5.13
C CYS A 164 6.32 3.28 5.93
N SER A 165 6.38 4.53 5.50
CA SER A 165 7.14 5.57 6.21
C SER A 165 6.32 6.82 6.48
N CYS A 166 6.70 7.55 7.52
CA CYS A 166 6.12 8.85 7.81
C CYS A 166 6.94 9.95 7.12
N GLU A 167 6.32 10.65 6.18
CA GLU A 167 6.91 11.83 5.54
C GLU A 167 6.30 13.10 6.12
N VAL A 168 7.14 14.09 6.44
CA VAL A 168 6.69 15.41 6.94
C VAL A 168 7.06 16.48 5.93
N ARG A 169 6.06 17.19 5.41
CA ARG A 169 6.29 18.28 4.46
C ARG A 169 6.47 19.61 5.19
N SER A 170 7.49 20.36 4.77
CA SER A 170 7.66 21.76 5.18
C SER A 170 6.93 22.64 4.17
N ASP A 171 5.75 23.12 4.52
CA ASP A 171 4.94 24.00 3.66
C ASP A 171 5.56 25.41 3.48
N ARG A 172 6.81 25.63 3.90
CA ARG A 172 7.47 26.91 3.65
C ARG A 172 7.72 27.00 2.13
N PRO A 173 7.10 27.95 1.42
CA PRO A 173 7.42 28.15 0.01
C PRO A 173 8.92 28.40 -0.08
N GLN A 174 9.62 27.61 -0.89
CA GLN A 174 11.00 27.90 -1.25
C GLN A 174 11.01 29.31 -1.84
N LYS A 175 11.47 30.30 -1.09
CA LYS A 175 11.79 31.61 -1.63
C LYS A 175 12.91 31.37 -2.64
N TYR A 176 12.57 31.22 -3.92
CA TYR A 176 13.54 31.30 -5.01
C TYR A 176 14.27 32.64 -4.82
N LYS A 177 15.51 32.57 -4.33
CA LYS A 177 16.38 33.73 -4.25
C LYS A 177 16.60 34.19 -5.69
N LYS A 178 15.82 35.18 -6.14
CA LYS A 178 16.14 35.93 -7.36
C LYS A 178 17.53 36.53 -7.12
N LYS A 179 18.56 35.92 -7.69
CA LYS A 179 19.89 36.53 -7.80
C LYS A 179 19.68 37.84 -8.56
N LYS A 180 19.74 38.98 -7.86
CA LYS A 180 19.92 40.29 -8.52
C LYS A 180 21.23 40.20 -9.29
N LYS A 181 21.17 40.12 -10.62
CA LYS A 181 22.30 40.49 -11.46
C LYS A 181 22.56 41.96 -11.18
N THR A 182 23.70 42.25 -10.58
CA THR A 182 24.30 43.59 -10.53
C THR A 182 25.42 43.58 -11.55
#